data_AF-R4GDD2-F1
#
_entry.id   AF-R4GDD2-F1
#
_cell.length_a   1.000
_cell.length_b   1.000
_cell.length_c   1.000
_cell.angle_alpha   90.00
_cell.angle_beta   90.00
_cell.angle_gamma   90.00
#
_symmetry.space_group_name_H-M   'P 1'
#
loop_
_entity.id
_entity.type
_entity.pdbx_description
1 polymer ?
#
loop_
_entity_poly.entity_id
_entity_poly.type
_entity_poly.pdbx_seq_one_letter_code
_entity_poly.pdbx_strand_id
1 'polypeptide(L)'
;MDLSLIQIPLLIMGFFGGILLISFLAVYYLWPSLLIRIGIWYKRQKNGAEIKYAKCKDYTFCYLCRGNPGPQPSMLLLHGFSASKDMWLELFKGFPKDLHVVCVDMPGHGDTTRLEGESYTGTDQVARIHQFAECVGLNRKPFHLVGISMGGMVAGLYAVYYPSEVHCLSLFCPAGLQSPTPSEFMQHMKNQGKSSAENNPLIPSSLKQTKDLIKLGIYQPPPKLGKQLIKGYLDYQKPNNAFYKKCFADISREESIFLLHDNLTKIKAPMQVIWGKDDKIIDPSGAEVLAAAFPSSQVHMLERCGHFIVGDRPRKSAKLLLEFNNSFCNPSESKKMA
;
A
#
# COMPACT_ATOMS: atom_id res chain seq x y z
N MET A 1 -1.28 5.43 62.22
CA MET A 1 -1.16 5.78 60.79
C MET A 1 -2.56 6.05 60.30
N ASP A 2 -2.87 7.31 59.98
CA ASP A 2 -4.24 7.76 59.74
C ASP A 2 -4.75 7.24 58.38
N LEU A 3 -5.63 6.24 58.40
CA LEU A 3 -6.21 5.61 57.22
C LEU A 3 -6.94 6.60 56.31
N SER A 4 -7.37 7.75 56.86
CA SER A 4 -8.07 8.82 56.14
C SER A 4 -7.18 9.53 55.10
N LEU A 5 -5.88 9.70 55.38
CA LEU A 5 -4.93 10.38 54.48
C LEU A 5 -4.58 9.54 53.25
N ILE A 6 -4.74 8.21 53.31
CA ILE A 6 -4.49 7.29 52.18
C ILE A 6 -5.74 7.15 51.30
N GLN A 7 -6.94 7.34 51.86
CA GLN A 7 -8.21 7.19 51.16
C GLN A 7 -8.48 8.32 50.15
N ILE A 8 -8.11 9.56 50.46
CA ILE A 8 -8.34 10.71 49.57
C ILE A 8 -7.56 10.58 48.24
N PRO A 9 -6.24 10.27 48.22
CA PRO A 9 -5.51 10.00 46.98
C PRO A 9 -6.08 8.83 46.17
N LEU A 10 -6.52 7.74 46.83
CA LEU A 10 -7.14 6.59 46.16
C LEU A 10 -8.49 6.95 45.51
N LEU A 11 -9.32 7.74 46.18
CA LEU A 11 -10.58 8.29 45.64
C LEU A 11 -10.32 9.19 44.43
N ILE A 12 -9.31 10.07 44.52
CA ILE A 12 -8.90 10.94 43.42
C ILE A 12 -8.40 10.11 42.23
N MET A 13 -7.52 9.12 42.46
CA MET A 13 -7.06 8.21 41.42
C MET A 13 -8.20 7.41 40.78
N GLY A 14 -9.15 6.92 41.58
CA GLY A 14 -10.34 6.22 41.10
C GLY A 14 -11.25 7.11 40.25
N PHE A 15 -11.47 8.36 40.67
CA PHE A 15 -12.26 9.34 39.92
C PHE A 15 -11.63 9.68 38.56
N PHE A 16 -10.33 10.00 38.54
CA PHE A 16 -9.62 10.26 37.28
C PHE A 16 -9.54 9.02 36.40
N GLY A 17 -9.32 7.83 36.98
CA GLY A 17 -9.37 6.56 36.26
C GLY A 17 -10.74 6.31 35.63
N GLY A 18 -11.83 6.62 36.35
CA GLY A 18 -13.19 6.55 35.84
C GLY A 18 -13.44 7.49 34.67
N ILE A 19 -13.01 8.75 34.77
CA ILE A 19 -13.12 9.74 33.68
C ILE A 19 -12.36 9.27 32.44
N LEU A 20 -11.13 8.77 32.60
CA LEU A 20 -10.32 8.25 31.49
C LEU A 20 -10.99 7.05 30.82
N LEU A 21 -11.56 6.13 31.61
CA LEU A 21 -12.28 4.98 31.10
C LEU A 21 -13.54 5.40 30.32
N ILE A 22 -14.36 6.29 30.88
CA ILE A 22 -15.57 6.80 30.22
C ILE A 22 -15.20 7.51 28.92
N SER A 23 -14.16 8.34 28.94
CA SER A 23 -13.66 9.04 27.75
C SER A 23 -13.17 8.07 26.68
N PHE A 24 -12.42 7.04 27.07
CA PHE A 24 -11.99 5.98 26.15
C PHE A 24 -13.18 5.23 25.55
N LEU A 25 -14.15 4.84 26.36
CA LEU A 25 -15.36 4.16 25.89
C LEU A 25 -16.16 5.08 24.95
N ALA A 26 -16.32 6.36 25.28
CA ALA A 26 -16.97 7.33 24.41
C ALA A 26 -16.27 7.42 23.05
N VAL A 27 -14.94 7.56 23.01
CA VAL A 27 -14.18 7.56 21.75
C VAL A 27 -14.33 6.22 21.00
N TYR A 28 -14.25 5.09 21.69
CA TYR A 28 -14.37 3.77 21.10
C TYR A 28 -15.74 3.50 20.44
N TYR A 29 -16.82 4.02 21.02
CA TYR A 29 -18.18 3.82 20.50
C TYR A 29 -18.63 4.93 19.53
N LEU A 30 -18.29 6.20 19.79
CA LEU A 30 -18.75 7.35 19.01
C LEU A 30 -17.82 7.71 17.86
N TRP A 31 -16.50 7.60 18.05
CA TRP A 31 -15.47 8.00 17.07
C TRP A 31 -14.41 6.91 16.84
N PRO A 32 -14.80 5.68 16.44
CA PRO A 32 -13.84 4.58 16.29
C PRO A 32 -12.75 4.87 15.22
N SER A 33 -13.01 5.73 14.24
CA SER A 33 -11.99 6.15 13.26
C SER A 33 -10.87 6.98 13.88
N LEU A 34 -11.11 7.67 15.01
CA LEU A 34 -10.07 8.38 15.75
C LEU A 34 -9.04 7.40 16.33
N LEU A 35 -9.49 6.23 16.82
CA LEU A 35 -8.58 5.18 17.30
C LEU A 35 -7.70 4.62 16.19
N ILE A 36 -8.24 4.48 14.97
CA ILE A 36 -7.45 4.09 13.80
C ILE A 36 -6.39 5.15 13.49
N ARG A 37 -6.76 6.44 13.48
CA ARG A 37 -5.83 7.55 13.24
C ARG A 37 -4.73 7.62 14.30
N ILE A 38 -5.07 7.49 15.59
CA ILE A 38 -4.10 7.44 16.70
C ILE A 38 -3.16 6.24 16.55
N GLY A 39 -3.70 5.07 16.21
CA GLY A 39 -2.90 3.86 15.99
C GLY A 39 -1.92 4.01 14.83
N ILE A 40 -2.35 4.60 13.71
CA ILE A 40 -1.48 4.91 12.57
C ILE A 40 -0.42 5.94 12.97
N TRP A 41 -0.80 7.03 13.64
CA TRP A 41 0.13 8.03 14.15
C TRP A 41 1.20 7.40 15.04
N TYR A 42 0.81 6.57 16.00
CA TYR A 42 1.75 5.86 16.87
C TYR A 42 2.71 4.96 16.08
N LYS A 43 2.21 4.22 15.07
CA LYS A 43 3.06 3.41 14.20
C LYS A 43 4.05 4.25 13.39
N ARG A 44 3.66 5.43 12.91
CA ARG A 44 4.57 6.37 12.22
C ARG A 44 5.70 6.80 13.15
N GLN A 45 5.36 7.30 14.35
CA GLN A 45 6.33 7.74 15.36
C GLN A 45 7.30 6.62 15.75
N LYS A 46 6.77 5.44 16.06
CA LYS A 46 7.58 4.27 16.44
C LYS A 46 8.58 3.85 15.35
N ASN A 47 8.23 4.04 14.09
CA ASN A 47 9.08 3.68 12.96
C ASN A 47 9.97 4.83 12.46
N GLY A 48 9.93 6.01 13.10
CA GLY A 48 10.67 7.20 12.65
C GLY A 48 10.21 7.70 11.28
N ALA A 49 8.95 7.47 10.91
CA ALA A 49 8.39 7.88 9.63
C ALA A 49 7.75 9.27 9.76
N GLU A 50 8.28 10.23 9.01
CA GLU A 50 7.78 11.61 8.97
C GLU A 50 6.76 11.77 7.85
N ILE A 51 5.69 12.52 8.10
CA ILE A 51 4.77 12.95 7.04
C ILE A 51 5.32 14.24 6.45
N LYS A 52 5.42 14.27 5.12
CA LYS A 52 5.85 15.43 4.36
C LYS A 52 4.83 15.74 3.26
N TYR A 53 4.83 17.00 2.85
CA TYR A 53 4.00 17.50 1.78
C TYR A 53 4.89 18.15 0.73
N ALA A 54 4.63 17.85 -0.54
CA ALA A 54 5.33 18.43 -1.67
C ALA A 54 4.30 19.06 -2.61
N LYS A 55 4.37 20.38 -2.78
CA LYS A 55 3.47 21.11 -3.68
C LYS A 55 4.13 21.26 -5.06
N CYS A 56 3.47 20.74 -6.08
CA CYS A 56 3.89 20.85 -7.48
C CYS A 56 2.66 21.11 -8.35
N LYS A 57 2.64 22.26 -9.05
CA LYS A 57 1.46 22.71 -9.82
C LYS A 57 0.21 22.66 -8.92
N ASP A 58 -0.85 21.98 -9.38
CA ASP A 58 -2.13 21.84 -8.68
C ASP A 58 -2.16 20.69 -7.66
N TYR A 59 -1.09 19.89 -7.59
CA TYR A 59 -0.98 18.79 -6.65
C TYR A 59 -0.21 19.19 -5.39
N THR A 60 -0.79 18.84 -4.24
CA THR A 60 -0.06 18.69 -2.99
C THR A 60 0.03 17.19 -2.69
N PHE A 61 1.21 16.63 -2.90
CA PHE A 61 1.48 15.22 -2.61
C PHE A 61 1.75 15.04 -1.12
N CYS A 62 1.05 14.11 -0.48
CA CYS A 62 1.34 13.69 0.88
C CYS A 62 2.13 12.39 0.85
N TYR A 63 3.22 12.31 1.58
CA TYR A 63 4.09 11.14 1.60
C TYR A 63 4.72 10.91 2.97
N LEU A 64 5.09 9.66 3.24
CA LEU A 64 5.96 9.30 4.35
C LEU A 64 7.41 9.29 3.86
N CYS A 65 8.31 9.78 4.70
CA CYS A 65 9.74 9.75 4.47
C CYS A 65 10.43 9.22 5.73
N ARG A 66 11.43 8.36 5.55
CA ARG A 66 12.35 7.93 6.61
C ARG A 66 13.76 7.80 6.04
N GLY A 67 14.76 8.12 6.85
CA GLY A 67 16.16 8.11 6.43
C GLY A 67 16.48 9.32 5.54
N ASN A 68 17.71 9.38 5.04
CA ASN A 68 18.18 10.45 4.15
C ASN A 68 18.85 9.83 2.92
N PRO A 69 18.79 10.49 1.74
CA PRO A 69 19.52 10.03 0.57
C PRO A 69 20.98 9.72 0.89
N GLY A 70 21.43 8.54 0.49
CA GLY A 70 22.76 8.02 0.81
C GLY A 70 23.44 7.36 -0.40
N PRO A 71 24.46 6.53 -0.17
CA PRO A 71 25.12 5.76 -1.22
C PRO A 71 24.22 4.64 -1.76
N GLN A 72 23.35 4.07 -0.93
CA GLN A 72 22.35 3.12 -1.40
C GLN A 72 21.22 3.85 -2.15
N PRO A 73 20.66 3.25 -3.22
CA PRO A 73 19.48 3.75 -3.90
C PRO A 73 18.34 3.98 -2.92
N SER A 74 17.65 5.10 -3.09
CA SER A 74 16.42 5.37 -2.34
C SER A 74 15.33 4.40 -2.79
N MET A 75 14.29 4.21 -1.97
CA MET A 75 13.17 3.32 -2.30
C MET A 75 11.86 4.12 -2.40
N LEU A 76 11.18 4.06 -3.55
CA LEU A 76 9.85 4.63 -3.76
C LEU A 76 8.79 3.54 -3.69
N LEU A 77 7.83 3.66 -2.78
CA LEU A 77 6.81 2.65 -2.52
C LEU A 77 5.41 3.18 -2.91
N LEU A 78 4.79 2.50 -3.88
CA LEU A 78 3.48 2.84 -4.46
C LEU A 78 2.40 1.88 -3.96
N HIS A 79 1.45 2.40 -3.17
CA HIS A 79 0.40 1.58 -2.58
C HIS A 79 -0.67 1.13 -3.60
N GLY A 80 -1.46 0.12 -3.23
CA GLY A 80 -2.57 -0.39 -4.03
C GLY A 80 -3.83 0.49 -4.00
N PHE A 81 -4.83 0.15 -4.80
CA PHE A 81 -6.09 0.88 -4.86
C PHE A 81 -6.77 0.94 -3.48
N SER A 82 -7.41 2.08 -3.17
CA SER A 82 -8.05 2.44 -1.88
C SER A 82 -7.17 2.36 -0.62
N ALA A 83 -5.88 2.01 -0.74
CA ALA A 83 -4.92 2.04 0.36
C ALA A 83 -4.32 3.44 0.59
N SER A 84 -3.27 3.51 1.43
CA SER A 84 -2.47 4.73 1.67
C SER A 84 -1.00 4.38 1.86
N LYS A 85 -0.15 5.41 1.92
CA LYS A 85 1.27 5.35 2.29
C LYS A 85 1.55 4.54 3.57
N ASP A 86 0.59 4.46 4.47
CA ASP A 86 0.73 3.78 5.77
C ASP A 86 0.78 2.26 5.68
N MET A 87 0.36 1.66 4.55
CA MET A 87 0.40 0.20 4.38
C MET A 87 1.82 -0.36 4.52
N TRP A 88 2.83 0.48 4.27
CA TRP A 88 4.24 0.10 4.27
C TRP A 88 4.88 0.14 5.66
N LEU A 89 4.22 0.69 6.68
CA LEU A 89 4.79 0.90 8.03
C LEU A 89 5.25 -0.40 8.71
N GLU A 90 4.69 -1.55 8.36
CA GLU A 90 5.11 -2.83 8.92
C GLU A 90 6.46 -3.31 8.34
N LEU A 91 6.82 -2.87 7.12
CA LEU A 91 8.11 -3.19 6.51
C LEU A 91 9.27 -2.48 7.20
N PHE A 92 9.01 -1.29 7.73
CA PHE A 92 10.02 -0.42 8.34
C PHE A 92 10.72 -1.08 9.54
N LYS A 93 10.07 -2.06 10.18
CA LYS A 93 10.65 -2.89 11.26
C LYS A 93 11.78 -3.80 10.80
N GLY A 94 11.80 -4.18 9.51
CA GLY A 94 12.83 -5.02 8.91
C GLY A 94 13.89 -4.23 8.14
N PHE A 95 13.69 -2.93 7.92
CA PHE A 95 14.58 -2.07 7.16
C PHE A 95 15.63 -1.38 8.06
N PRO A 96 16.87 -1.17 7.56
CA PRO A 96 17.83 -0.29 8.22
C PRO A 96 17.25 1.10 8.51
N LYS A 97 17.65 1.71 9.62
CA LYS A 97 17.08 3.00 10.06
C LYS A 97 17.47 4.18 9.17
N ASP A 98 18.64 4.08 8.53
CA ASP A 98 19.25 5.07 7.65
C ASP A 98 18.84 4.91 6.17
N LEU A 99 18.26 3.77 5.78
CA LEU A 99 17.72 3.56 4.44
C LEU A 99 16.68 4.63 4.11
N HIS A 100 16.91 5.35 3.00
CA HIS A 100 15.99 6.36 2.50
C HIS A 100 14.77 5.72 1.83
N VAL A 101 13.62 5.83 2.49
CA VAL A 101 12.35 5.24 2.04
C VAL A 101 11.31 6.34 1.90
N VAL A 102 10.67 6.40 0.74
CA VAL A 102 9.60 7.34 0.40
C VAL A 102 8.34 6.55 0.05
N CYS A 103 7.25 6.77 0.78
CA CYS A 103 5.96 6.14 0.51
C CYS A 103 4.93 7.23 0.21
N VAL A 104 4.46 7.33 -1.03
CA VAL A 104 3.54 8.40 -1.44
C VAL A 104 2.09 7.93 -1.34
N ASP A 105 1.20 8.81 -0.91
CA ASP A 105 -0.23 8.63 -1.20
C ASP A 105 -0.44 8.91 -2.69
N MET A 106 -0.80 7.87 -3.43
CA MET A 106 -1.05 7.94 -4.87
C MET A 106 -2.10 9.02 -5.17
N PRO A 107 -2.00 9.73 -6.32
CA PRO A 107 -3.04 10.66 -6.75
C PRO A 107 -4.45 10.04 -6.65
N GLY A 108 -5.36 10.81 -6.05
CA GLY A 108 -6.73 10.35 -5.75
C GLY A 108 -6.90 9.63 -4.40
N HIS A 109 -5.81 9.34 -3.70
CA HIS A 109 -5.79 8.56 -2.47
C HIS A 109 -5.17 9.30 -1.29
N GLY A 110 -5.46 8.80 -0.08
CA GLY A 110 -4.93 9.33 1.16
C GLY A 110 -5.13 10.83 1.31
N ASP A 111 -4.05 11.54 1.66
CA ASP A 111 -4.04 12.99 1.86
C ASP A 111 -3.45 13.76 0.66
N THR A 112 -3.15 13.09 -0.47
CA THR A 112 -2.76 13.75 -1.72
C THR A 112 -3.98 14.41 -2.36
N THR A 113 -3.78 15.58 -2.99
CA THR A 113 -4.85 16.34 -3.65
C THR A 113 -5.71 15.47 -4.58
N ARG A 114 -7.03 15.73 -4.55
CA ARG A 114 -8.04 15.13 -5.41
C ARG A 114 -8.59 16.19 -6.36
N LEU A 115 -8.43 15.98 -7.67
CA LEU A 115 -8.86 16.91 -8.71
C LEU A 115 -9.96 16.23 -9.55
N GLU A 116 -11.21 16.65 -9.34
CA GLU A 116 -12.39 16.00 -9.96
C GLU A 116 -12.38 16.09 -11.49
N GLY A 117 -11.81 17.16 -12.05
CA GLY A 117 -11.76 17.38 -13.51
C GLY A 117 -10.68 16.58 -14.24
N GLU A 118 -9.83 15.85 -13.52
CA GLU A 118 -8.70 15.14 -14.12
C GLU A 118 -8.92 13.65 -14.28
N SER A 119 -8.21 13.00 -15.19
CA SER A 119 -8.26 11.54 -15.40
C SER A 119 -7.24 10.80 -14.51
N TYR A 120 -7.58 9.58 -14.09
CA TYR A 120 -6.75 8.74 -13.20
C TYR A 120 -6.42 7.36 -13.80
N THR A 121 -6.33 7.26 -15.13
CA THR A 121 -5.86 6.04 -15.83
C THR A 121 -4.44 5.63 -15.41
N GLY A 122 -3.96 4.48 -15.90
CA GLY A 122 -2.58 4.04 -15.67
C GLY A 122 -1.52 5.06 -16.11
N THR A 123 -1.65 5.61 -17.33
CA THR A 123 -0.72 6.64 -17.85
C THR A 123 -0.76 7.93 -17.02
N ASP A 124 -1.96 8.35 -16.66
CA ASP A 124 -2.24 9.50 -15.79
C ASP A 124 -1.57 9.38 -14.42
N GLN A 125 -1.68 8.21 -13.80
CA GLN A 125 -1.04 7.93 -12.52
C GLN A 125 0.49 7.97 -12.66
N VAL A 126 1.04 7.37 -13.73
CA VAL A 126 2.50 7.40 -13.98
C VAL A 126 3.01 8.83 -14.13
N ALA A 127 2.34 9.67 -14.93
CA ALA A 127 2.73 11.06 -15.12
C ALA A 127 2.78 11.85 -13.80
N ARG A 128 1.80 11.61 -12.92
CA ARG A 128 1.73 12.27 -11.61
C ARG A 128 2.74 11.73 -10.60
N ILE A 129 3.07 10.43 -10.65
CA ILE A 129 4.13 9.87 -9.83
C ILE A 129 5.51 10.36 -10.30
N HIS A 130 5.72 10.55 -11.61
CA HIS A 130 6.92 11.19 -12.14
C HIS A 130 7.02 12.65 -11.69
N GLN A 131 5.93 13.42 -11.80
CA GLN A 131 5.86 14.78 -11.24
C GLN A 131 6.22 14.83 -9.74
N PHE A 132 5.74 13.85 -8.96
CA PHE A 132 6.11 13.73 -7.55
C PHE A 132 7.61 13.44 -7.37
N ALA A 133 8.15 12.47 -8.10
CA ALA A 133 9.56 12.08 -8.04
C ALA A 133 10.49 13.26 -8.38
N GLU A 134 10.14 14.06 -9.39
CA GLU A 134 10.81 15.32 -9.71
C GLU A 134 10.71 16.33 -8.57
N CYS A 135 9.51 16.53 -8.03
CA CYS A 135 9.25 17.55 -7.01
C CYS A 135 10.05 17.30 -5.73
N VAL A 136 10.19 16.05 -5.30
CA VAL A 136 10.98 15.68 -4.11
C VAL A 136 12.45 15.40 -4.43
N GLY A 137 12.85 15.53 -5.70
CA GLY A 137 14.22 15.32 -6.17
C GLY A 137 14.69 13.87 -6.13
N LEU A 138 13.77 12.90 -6.13
CA LEU A 138 14.09 11.47 -6.08
C LEU A 138 14.72 10.99 -7.40
N ASN A 139 14.32 11.59 -8.53
CA ASN A 139 14.82 11.23 -9.85
C ASN A 139 16.25 11.72 -10.16
N ARG A 140 16.91 12.41 -9.22
CA ARG A 140 18.32 12.83 -9.37
C ARG A 140 19.29 11.65 -9.45
N LYS A 141 18.88 10.48 -8.94
CA LYS A 141 19.61 9.22 -9.04
C LYS A 141 18.60 8.09 -9.28
N PRO A 142 18.99 7.00 -9.96
CA PRO A 142 18.13 5.83 -10.07
C PRO A 142 17.74 5.30 -8.68
N PHE A 143 16.47 4.95 -8.50
CA PHE A 143 15.92 4.48 -7.23
C PHE A 143 15.24 3.12 -7.37
N HIS A 144 15.12 2.39 -6.27
CA HIS A 144 14.36 1.14 -6.22
C HIS A 144 12.87 1.46 -6.21
N LEU A 145 12.17 1.08 -7.27
CA LEU A 145 10.73 1.29 -7.39
C LEU A 145 9.97 0.04 -6.95
N VAL A 146 9.03 0.22 -6.03
CA VAL A 146 8.24 -0.87 -5.43
C VAL A 146 6.77 -0.52 -5.56
N GLY A 147 5.97 -1.45 -6.07
CA GLY A 147 4.54 -1.24 -6.22
C GLY A 147 3.73 -2.49 -5.90
N ILE A 148 2.56 -2.31 -5.29
CA ILE A 148 1.61 -3.39 -5.04
C ILE A 148 0.28 -3.15 -5.75
N SER A 149 -0.30 -4.19 -6.37
CA SER A 149 -1.62 -4.08 -7.02
C SER A 149 -1.67 -2.95 -8.06
N MET A 150 -2.59 -2.00 -7.93
CA MET A 150 -2.60 -0.75 -8.71
C MET A 150 -1.24 -0.03 -8.70
N GLY A 151 -0.59 0.09 -7.54
CA GLY A 151 0.75 0.69 -7.44
C GLY A 151 1.80 -0.14 -8.17
N GLY A 152 1.62 -1.46 -8.28
CA GLY A 152 2.44 -2.36 -9.09
C GLY A 152 2.27 -2.10 -10.59
N MET A 153 1.03 -1.90 -11.05
CA MET A 153 0.76 -1.47 -12.43
C MET A 153 1.50 -0.15 -12.75
N VAL A 154 1.33 0.85 -11.90
CA VAL A 154 1.96 2.17 -12.06
C VAL A 154 3.49 2.06 -11.99
N ALA A 155 4.03 1.24 -11.09
CA ALA A 155 5.47 1.01 -10.97
C ALA A 155 6.06 0.38 -12.24
N GLY A 156 5.39 -0.65 -12.78
CA GLY A 156 5.83 -1.30 -14.03
C GLY A 156 5.79 -0.33 -15.21
N LEU A 157 4.70 0.45 -15.34
CA LEU A 157 4.60 1.46 -16.41
C LEU A 157 5.59 2.61 -16.23
N TYR A 158 5.87 3.04 -15.00
CA TYR A 158 6.93 4.02 -14.74
C TYR A 158 8.28 3.52 -15.25
N ALA A 159 8.61 2.25 -15.02
CA ALA A 159 9.84 1.64 -15.52
C ALA A 159 9.88 1.51 -17.06
N VAL A 160 8.72 1.55 -17.73
CA VAL A 160 8.62 1.65 -19.20
C VAL A 160 8.92 3.06 -19.68
N TYR A 161 8.27 4.07 -19.08
CA TYR A 161 8.36 5.46 -19.55
C TYR A 161 9.63 6.19 -19.09
N TYR A 162 10.18 5.83 -17.93
CA TYR A 162 11.35 6.47 -17.31
C TYR A 162 12.43 5.44 -16.90
N PRO A 163 12.92 4.61 -17.83
CA PRO A 163 13.81 3.48 -17.50
C PRO A 163 15.14 3.91 -16.86
N SER A 164 15.64 5.11 -17.16
CA SER A 164 16.88 5.64 -16.59
C SER A 164 16.77 6.02 -15.12
N GLU A 165 15.55 6.18 -14.59
CA GLU A 165 15.30 6.57 -13.19
C GLU A 165 15.09 5.36 -12.28
N VAL A 166 14.99 4.15 -12.83
CA VAL A 166 14.70 2.94 -12.07
C VAL A 166 15.96 2.10 -11.92
N HIS A 167 16.47 2.02 -10.68
CA HIS A 167 17.61 1.17 -10.33
C HIS A 167 17.25 -0.32 -10.44
N CYS A 168 16.13 -0.69 -9.83
CA CYS A 168 15.52 -2.02 -9.92
C CYS A 168 14.03 -1.90 -9.56
N LEU A 169 13.24 -2.94 -9.88
CA LEU A 169 11.78 -2.94 -9.79
C LEU A 169 11.29 -4.12 -8.94
N SER A 170 10.44 -3.86 -7.95
CA SER A 170 9.71 -4.92 -7.24
C SER A 170 8.21 -4.80 -7.45
N LEU A 171 7.62 -5.80 -8.07
CA LEU A 171 6.18 -5.88 -8.30
C LEU A 171 5.53 -6.87 -7.34
N PHE A 172 4.66 -6.37 -6.47
CA PHE A 172 3.84 -7.18 -5.58
C PHE A 172 2.47 -7.34 -6.24
N CYS A 173 2.13 -8.55 -6.70
CA CYS A 173 0.85 -8.87 -7.35
C CYS A 173 0.27 -7.71 -8.18
N PRO A 174 0.96 -7.20 -9.22
CA PRO A 174 0.55 -5.99 -9.93
C PRO A 174 -0.78 -6.18 -10.68
N ALA A 175 -1.58 -5.12 -10.70
CA ALA A 175 -2.70 -4.99 -11.63
C ALA A 175 -2.19 -4.71 -13.06
N GLY A 176 -3.12 -4.59 -14.02
CA GLY A 176 -2.75 -4.27 -15.40
C GLY A 176 -2.31 -5.47 -16.23
N LEU A 177 -2.45 -6.70 -15.72
CA LEU A 177 -2.08 -7.93 -16.39
C LEU A 177 -3.31 -8.72 -16.84
N GLN A 178 -3.26 -9.28 -18.05
CA GLN A 178 -4.16 -10.34 -18.47
C GLN A 178 -3.71 -11.66 -17.83
N SER A 179 -4.24 -11.97 -16.65
CA SER A 179 -3.94 -13.23 -15.97
C SER A 179 -4.68 -14.38 -16.66
N PRO A 180 -4.05 -15.56 -16.87
CA PRO A 180 -4.68 -16.72 -17.48
C PRO A 180 -5.96 -17.18 -16.76
N THR A 181 -5.97 -17.06 -15.43
CA THR A 181 -7.10 -17.46 -14.59
C THR A 181 -7.79 -16.22 -14.00
N PRO A 182 -9.13 -16.12 -14.06
CA PRO A 182 -9.86 -15.02 -13.43
C PRO A 182 -9.91 -15.19 -11.91
N SER A 183 -9.54 -14.14 -11.17
CA SER A 183 -9.58 -14.14 -9.70
C SER A 183 -11.00 -14.22 -9.13
N GLU A 184 -11.15 -14.62 -7.86
CA GLU A 184 -12.46 -14.59 -7.17
C GLU A 184 -13.10 -13.19 -7.23
N PHE A 185 -12.29 -12.13 -7.08
CA PHE A 185 -12.74 -10.75 -7.23
C PHE A 185 -13.28 -10.45 -8.64
N MET A 186 -12.55 -10.83 -9.69
CA MET A 186 -13.00 -10.60 -11.07
C MET A 186 -14.28 -11.37 -11.39
N GLN A 187 -14.38 -12.62 -10.95
CA GLN A 187 -15.58 -13.43 -11.09
C GLN A 187 -16.76 -12.78 -10.35
N HIS A 188 -16.54 -12.30 -9.14
CA HIS A 188 -17.54 -11.57 -8.36
C HIS A 188 -18.02 -10.31 -9.09
N MET A 189 -17.10 -9.48 -9.60
CA MET A 189 -17.43 -8.27 -10.36
C MET A 189 -18.22 -8.58 -11.63
N LYS A 190 -17.83 -9.62 -12.38
CA LYS A 190 -18.54 -10.08 -13.58
C LYS A 190 -19.97 -10.52 -13.25
N ASN A 191 -20.15 -11.27 -12.17
CA ASN A 191 -21.46 -11.78 -11.76
C ASN A 191 -22.42 -10.69 -11.27
N GLN A 192 -21.91 -9.52 -10.84
CA GLN A 192 -22.74 -8.39 -10.41
C GLN A 192 -23.30 -7.55 -11.57
N GLY A 193 -22.78 -7.69 -12.80
CA GLY A 193 -23.22 -6.93 -13.96
C GLY A 193 -23.25 -5.42 -13.72
N LYS A 194 -24.41 -4.78 -13.97
CA LYS A 194 -24.61 -3.32 -13.78
C LYS A 194 -24.46 -2.85 -12.33
N SER A 195 -24.54 -3.74 -11.34
CA SER A 195 -24.39 -3.39 -9.91
C SER A 195 -22.92 -3.34 -9.46
N SER A 196 -21.97 -3.71 -10.33
CA SER A 196 -20.54 -3.81 -10.02
C SER A 196 -19.92 -2.51 -9.52
N ALA A 197 -20.36 -1.36 -10.04
CA ALA A 197 -19.87 -0.05 -9.61
C ALA A 197 -20.30 0.32 -8.18
N GLU A 198 -21.51 -0.11 -7.76
CA GLU A 198 -22.06 0.18 -6.43
C GLU A 198 -21.65 -0.86 -5.38
N ASN A 199 -21.37 -2.10 -5.80
CA ASN A 199 -21.06 -3.22 -4.93
C ASN A 199 -19.62 -3.73 -5.09
N ASN A 200 -18.68 -2.83 -5.42
CA ASN A 200 -17.26 -3.14 -5.51
C ASN A 200 -16.66 -3.42 -4.10
N PRO A 201 -16.18 -4.64 -3.80
CA PRO A 201 -15.57 -4.95 -2.51
C PRO A 201 -14.34 -4.10 -2.16
N LEU A 202 -13.64 -3.53 -3.14
CA LEU A 202 -12.49 -2.65 -2.91
C LEU A 202 -12.88 -1.25 -2.44
N ILE A 203 -14.18 -0.91 -2.46
CA ILE A 203 -14.74 0.37 -2.04
C ILE A 203 -15.88 0.10 -1.02
N PRO A 204 -15.57 -0.43 0.18
CA PRO A 204 -16.60 -0.84 1.12
C PRO A 204 -17.39 0.37 1.63
N SER A 205 -18.73 0.25 1.64
CA SER A 205 -19.65 1.25 2.19
C SER A 205 -20.43 0.76 3.42
N SER A 206 -20.25 -0.52 3.77
CA SER A 206 -20.88 -1.21 4.90
C SER A 206 -19.89 -2.10 5.68
N LEU A 207 -20.25 -2.46 6.92
CA LEU A 207 -19.46 -3.39 7.74
C LEU A 207 -19.29 -4.76 7.10
N LYS A 208 -20.32 -5.23 6.38
CA LYS A 208 -20.27 -6.50 5.65
C LYS A 208 -19.24 -6.43 4.53
N GLN A 209 -19.33 -5.43 3.66
CA GLN A 209 -18.36 -5.23 2.57
C GLN A 209 -16.93 -5.03 3.10
N THR A 210 -16.77 -4.38 4.25
CA THR A 210 -15.43 -4.24 4.88
C THR A 210 -14.88 -5.59 5.32
N LYS A 211 -15.72 -6.48 5.88
CA LYS A 211 -15.31 -7.85 6.22
C LYS A 211 -14.99 -8.66 4.97
N ASP A 212 -15.75 -8.47 3.90
CA ASP A 212 -15.54 -9.17 2.63
C ASP A 212 -14.21 -8.73 2.00
N LEU A 213 -13.89 -7.42 1.99
CA LEU A 213 -12.58 -6.91 1.57
C LEU A 213 -11.43 -7.55 2.36
N ILE A 214 -11.56 -7.62 3.69
CA ILE A 214 -10.53 -8.20 4.55
C ILE A 214 -10.32 -9.69 4.23
N LYS A 215 -11.39 -10.45 4.00
CA LYS A 215 -11.33 -11.87 3.63
C LYS A 215 -10.76 -12.10 2.22
N LEU A 216 -11.01 -11.19 1.29
CA LEU A 216 -10.47 -11.24 -0.06
C LEU A 216 -8.97 -10.93 -0.06
N GLY A 217 -8.53 -9.96 0.75
CA GLY A 217 -7.18 -9.46 0.68
C GLY A 217 -6.16 -10.11 1.63
N ILE A 218 -6.58 -10.62 2.79
CA ILE A 218 -5.68 -11.16 3.82
C ILE A 218 -5.91 -12.67 3.94
N TYR A 219 -4.85 -13.47 3.87
CA TYR A 219 -4.95 -14.93 3.95
C TYR A 219 -5.61 -15.41 5.25
N GLN A 220 -5.13 -14.90 6.39
CA GLN A 220 -5.69 -15.19 7.70
C GLN A 220 -5.97 -13.89 8.45
N PRO A 221 -7.15 -13.29 8.26
CA PRO A 221 -7.50 -12.11 9.01
C PRO A 221 -7.58 -12.43 10.51
N PRO A 222 -7.29 -11.47 11.40
CA PRO A 222 -7.30 -11.70 12.84
C PRO A 222 -8.66 -12.29 13.28
N PRO A 223 -8.70 -13.46 13.94
CA PRO A 223 -9.94 -14.20 14.19
C PRO A 223 -10.94 -13.45 15.07
N LYS A 224 -10.49 -12.43 15.82
CA LYS A 224 -11.32 -11.54 16.64
C LYS A 224 -11.09 -10.07 16.29
N LEU A 225 -11.11 -9.72 15.00
CA LEU A 225 -11.11 -8.30 14.64
C LEU A 225 -12.41 -7.66 15.15
N GLY A 226 -12.28 -6.83 16.19
CA GLY A 226 -13.41 -6.24 16.89
C GLY A 226 -14.29 -5.42 15.95
N LYS A 227 -15.62 -5.54 16.09
CA LYS A 227 -16.61 -4.82 15.26
C LYS A 227 -16.31 -3.31 15.19
N GLN A 228 -15.82 -2.71 16.28
CA GLN A 228 -15.48 -1.29 16.31
C GLN A 228 -14.21 -0.94 15.55
N LEU A 229 -13.23 -1.84 15.46
CA LEU A 229 -12.06 -1.60 14.61
C LEU A 229 -12.46 -1.64 13.12
N ILE A 230 -13.33 -2.58 12.75
CA ILE A 230 -13.88 -2.65 11.39
C ILE A 230 -14.71 -1.39 11.09
N LYS A 231 -15.54 -0.95 12.04
CA LYS A 231 -16.30 0.30 11.92
C LYS A 231 -15.36 1.50 11.79
N GLY A 232 -14.33 1.58 12.61
CA GLY A 232 -13.35 2.67 12.56
C GLY A 232 -12.61 2.73 11.23
N TYR A 233 -12.23 1.58 10.66
CA TYR A 233 -11.65 1.52 9.32
C TYR A 233 -12.64 1.96 8.24
N LEU A 234 -13.88 1.49 8.30
CA LEU A 234 -14.94 1.93 7.38
C LEU A 234 -15.18 3.44 7.47
N ASP A 235 -15.34 3.99 8.67
CA ASP A 235 -15.57 5.41 8.90
C ASP A 235 -14.36 6.27 8.46
N TYR A 236 -13.15 5.71 8.50
CA TYR A 236 -11.94 6.36 7.98
C TYR A 236 -11.93 6.40 6.44
N GLN A 237 -12.37 5.34 5.77
CA GLN A 237 -12.31 5.19 4.31
C GLN A 237 -13.51 5.81 3.59
N LYS A 238 -14.71 5.61 4.13
CA LYS A 238 -16.00 5.91 3.49
C LYS A 238 -16.13 7.33 2.94
N PRO A 239 -15.61 8.40 3.60
CA PRO A 239 -15.65 9.75 3.04
C PRO A 239 -15.00 9.88 1.66
N ASN A 240 -14.05 9.00 1.31
CA ASN A 240 -13.33 9.03 0.04
C ASN A 240 -13.99 8.19 -1.06
N ASN A 241 -15.06 7.44 -0.76
CA ASN A 241 -15.60 6.43 -1.68
C ASN A 241 -16.09 7.01 -3.01
N ALA A 242 -16.63 8.23 -3.03
CA ALA A 242 -17.05 8.87 -4.29
C ALA A 242 -15.86 9.04 -5.24
N PHE A 243 -14.73 9.54 -4.72
CA PHE A 243 -13.50 9.69 -5.51
C PHE A 243 -12.90 8.34 -5.89
N TYR A 244 -12.93 7.36 -4.99
CA TYR A 244 -12.45 6.01 -5.28
C TYR A 244 -13.26 5.35 -6.41
N LYS A 245 -14.58 5.55 -6.47
CA LYS A 245 -15.39 5.07 -7.60
C LYS A 245 -14.92 5.68 -8.92
N LYS A 246 -14.64 6.98 -8.93
CA LYS A 246 -14.06 7.67 -10.10
C LYS A 246 -12.70 7.09 -10.50
N CYS A 247 -11.76 6.99 -9.56
CA CYS A 247 -10.43 6.40 -9.83
C CYS A 247 -10.53 4.96 -10.33
N PHE A 248 -11.42 4.15 -9.75
CA PHE A 248 -11.65 2.77 -10.18
C PHE A 248 -12.18 2.71 -11.61
N ALA A 249 -13.15 3.57 -11.95
CA ALA A 249 -13.69 3.67 -13.29
C ALA A 249 -12.61 4.06 -14.30
N ASP A 250 -11.77 5.05 -14.00
CA ASP A 250 -10.67 5.50 -14.87
C ASP A 250 -9.63 4.39 -15.10
N ILE A 251 -9.24 3.67 -14.05
CA ILE A 251 -8.26 2.57 -14.15
C ILE A 251 -8.82 1.36 -14.91
N SER A 252 -10.14 1.15 -14.83
CA SER A 252 -10.82 0.03 -15.49
C SER A 252 -11.19 0.30 -16.95
N ARG A 253 -10.89 1.49 -17.50
CA ARG A 253 -11.10 1.78 -18.91
C ARG A 253 -10.25 0.87 -19.79
N GLU A 254 -10.70 0.64 -21.03
CA GLU A 254 -10.06 -0.29 -21.97
C GLU A 254 -8.59 0.09 -22.22
N GLU A 255 -8.30 1.38 -22.36
CA GLU A 255 -6.93 1.90 -22.54
C GLU A 255 -6.00 1.74 -21.32
N SER A 256 -6.55 1.34 -20.15
CA SER A 256 -5.84 1.31 -18.88
C SER A 256 -5.78 -0.08 -18.25
N ILE A 257 -6.84 -0.88 -18.36
CA ILE A 257 -7.04 -2.11 -17.56
C ILE A 257 -5.97 -3.19 -17.80
N PHE A 258 -5.38 -3.24 -19.00
CA PHE A 258 -4.29 -4.16 -19.36
C PHE A 258 -3.01 -3.47 -19.82
N LEU A 259 -2.90 -2.16 -19.53
CA LEU A 259 -1.82 -1.34 -20.07
C LEU A 259 -0.42 -1.81 -19.67
N LEU A 260 -0.26 -2.40 -18.47
CA LEU A 260 1.02 -3.00 -18.07
C LEU A 260 1.34 -4.21 -18.95
N HIS A 261 0.39 -5.10 -19.18
CA HIS A 261 0.54 -6.28 -20.05
C HIS A 261 1.08 -5.89 -21.43
N ASP A 262 0.44 -4.90 -22.05
CA ASP A 262 0.76 -4.42 -23.40
C ASP A 262 2.16 -3.81 -23.51
N ASN A 263 2.74 -3.40 -22.39
CA ASN A 263 4.03 -2.73 -22.33
C ASN A 263 5.10 -3.55 -21.61
N LEU A 264 4.84 -4.81 -21.22
CA LEU A 264 5.76 -5.61 -20.43
C LEU A 264 7.16 -5.60 -21.04
N THR A 265 7.32 -6.02 -22.29
CA THR A 265 8.63 -6.17 -22.98
C THR A 265 9.49 -4.90 -23.05
N LYS A 266 8.92 -3.73 -22.74
CA LYS A 266 9.62 -2.45 -22.71
C LYS A 266 10.34 -2.19 -21.39
N ILE A 267 9.98 -2.86 -20.29
CA ILE A 267 10.68 -2.73 -19.00
C ILE A 267 12.13 -3.20 -19.17
N LYS A 268 13.11 -2.39 -18.71
CA LYS A 268 14.55 -2.70 -18.80
C LYS A 268 15.22 -2.92 -17.45
N ALA A 269 14.63 -2.40 -16.38
CA ALA A 269 15.19 -2.52 -15.04
C ALA A 269 15.18 -3.99 -14.56
N PRO A 270 16.18 -4.42 -13.77
CA PRO A 270 16.11 -5.71 -13.08
C PRO A 270 14.84 -5.79 -12.24
N MET A 271 14.12 -6.91 -12.34
CA MET A 271 12.79 -7.06 -11.75
C MET A 271 12.70 -8.27 -10.81
N GLN A 272 12.06 -8.08 -9.65
CA GLN A 272 11.49 -9.17 -8.87
C GLN A 272 9.96 -9.08 -8.82
N VAL A 273 9.33 -10.24 -8.80
CA VAL A 273 7.88 -10.43 -8.70
C VAL A 273 7.60 -11.17 -7.40
N ILE A 274 6.70 -10.64 -6.58
CA ILE A 274 6.32 -11.23 -5.30
C ILE A 274 4.81 -11.41 -5.30
N TRP A 275 4.34 -12.63 -5.10
CA TRP A 275 2.92 -12.94 -5.17
C TRP A 275 2.50 -13.84 -4.00
N GLY A 276 1.33 -13.57 -3.42
CA GLY A 276 0.70 -14.49 -2.47
C GLY A 276 -0.01 -15.62 -3.20
N LYS A 277 0.24 -16.89 -2.81
CA LYS A 277 -0.42 -18.04 -3.47
C LYS A 277 -1.93 -18.09 -3.23
N ASP A 278 -2.43 -17.40 -2.21
CA ASP A 278 -3.83 -17.34 -1.83
C ASP A 278 -4.46 -15.97 -2.20
N ASP A 279 -3.88 -15.27 -3.18
CA ASP A 279 -4.41 -13.99 -3.67
C ASP A 279 -5.74 -14.19 -4.39
N LYS A 280 -6.81 -13.58 -3.85
CA LYS A 280 -8.18 -13.66 -4.38
C LYS A 280 -8.59 -12.41 -5.15
N ILE A 281 -7.76 -11.37 -5.14
CA ILE A 281 -8.02 -10.10 -5.82
C ILE A 281 -7.37 -10.13 -7.20
N ILE A 282 -6.11 -10.52 -7.29
CA ILE A 282 -5.38 -10.70 -8.56
C ILE A 282 -4.77 -12.09 -8.56
N ASP A 283 -5.21 -12.90 -9.54
CA ASP A 283 -4.90 -14.32 -9.54
C ASP A 283 -3.39 -14.57 -9.66
N PRO A 284 -2.82 -15.52 -8.88
CA PRO A 284 -1.39 -15.82 -8.90
C PRO A 284 -0.83 -16.26 -10.26
N SER A 285 -1.68 -16.71 -11.20
CA SER A 285 -1.27 -17.02 -12.58
C SER A 285 -0.70 -15.80 -13.32
N GLY A 286 -0.96 -14.56 -12.87
CA GLY A 286 -0.30 -13.37 -13.38
C GLY A 286 1.23 -13.37 -13.18
N ALA A 287 1.75 -14.12 -12.20
CA ALA A 287 3.20 -14.27 -12.01
C ALA A 287 3.86 -15.00 -13.18
N GLU A 288 3.19 -15.97 -13.79
CA GLU A 288 3.68 -16.72 -14.94
C GLU A 288 3.79 -15.84 -16.19
N VAL A 289 2.84 -14.91 -16.36
CA VAL A 289 2.87 -13.91 -17.43
C VAL A 289 4.12 -13.04 -17.33
N LEU A 290 4.45 -12.57 -16.12
CA LEU A 290 5.66 -11.78 -15.89
C LEU A 290 6.93 -12.63 -16.07
N ALA A 291 6.94 -13.87 -15.58
CA ALA A 291 8.08 -14.78 -15.73
C ALA A 291 8.37 -15.08 -17.21
N ALA A 292 7.33 -15.28 -18.02
CA ALA A 292 7.45 -15.54 -19.45
C ALA A 292 7.93 -14.30 -20.23
N ALA A 293 7.41 -13.11 -19.90
CA ALA A 293 7.85 -11.86 -20.51
C ALA A 293 9.27 -11.44 -20.07
N PHE A 294 9.69 -11.84 -18.86
CA PHE A 294 10.97 -11.53 -18.25
C PHE A 294 11.65 -12.74 -17.64
N PRO A 295 12.35 -13.56 -18.45
CA PRO A 295 13.02 -14.77 -17.96
C PRO A 295 14.11 -14.51 -16.91
N SER A 296 14.67 -13.29 -16.87
CA SER A 296 15.66 -12.87 -15.86
C SER A 296 15.03 -12.37 -14.55
N SER A 297 13.69 -12.32 -14.45
CA SER A 297 13.03 -11.86 -13.23
C SER A 297 13.10 -12.89 -12.10
N GLN A 298 13.22 -12.41 -10.86
CA GLN A 298 13.14 -13.26 -9.68
C GLN A 298 11.68 -13.38 -9.24
N VAL A 299 11.11 -14.57 -9.29
CA VAL A 299 9.70 -14.80 -8.92
C VAL A 299 9.59 -15.48 -7.56
N HIS A 300 8.86 -14.86 -6.64
CA HIS A 300 8.66 -15.33 -5.28
C HIS A 300 7.17 -15.59 -5.01
N MET A 301 6.79 -16.87 -5.01
CA MET A 301 5.44 -17.31 -4.63
C MET A 301 5.39 -17.60 -3.14
N LEU A 302 4.66 -16.78 -2.38
CA LEU A 302 4.59 -16.86 -0.92
C LEU A 302 3.42 -17.72 -0.46
N GLU A 303 3.73 -18.77 0.30
CA GLU A 303 2.75 -19.65 0.92
C GLU A 303 1.91 -18.92 1.99
N ARG A 304 0.62 -19.29 2.07
CA ARG A 304 -0.31 -18.82 3.12
C ARG A 304 -0.43 -17.29 3.13
N CYS A 305 -0.48 -16.68 1.95
CA CYS A 305 -0.35 -15.25 1.74
C CYS A 305 -1.35 -14.81 0.68
N GLY A 306 -2.18 -13.82 1.03
CA GLY A 306 -3.17 -13.24 0.12
C GLY A 306 -2.62 -12.03 -0.61
N HIS A 307 -3.54 -11.18 -1.08
CA HIS A 307 -3.23 -9.96 -1.84
C HIS A 307 -2.43 -8.91 -1.04
N PHE A 308 -2.76 -8.72 0.23
CA PHE A 308 -2.09 -7.77 1.11
C PHE A 308 -0.81 -8.40 1.69
N ILE A 309 0.14 -8.69 0.80
CA ILE A 309 1.40 -9.38 1.10
C ILE A 309 2.18 -8.70 2.25
N VAL A 310 2.19 -7.38 2.30
CA VAL A 310 2.87 -6.63 3.37
C VAL A 310 2.18 -6.75 4.73
N GLY A 311 0.89 -7.10 4.75
CA GLY A 311 0.15 -7.43 5.97
C GLY A 311 0.37 -8.87 6.41
N ASP A 312 0.30 -9.82 5.48
CA ASP A 312 0.48 -11.25 5.76
C ASP A 312 1.93 -11.64 6.05
N ARG A 313 2.88 -11.02 5.33
CA ARG A 313 4.30 -11.38 5.31
C ARG A 313 5.23 -10.15 5.38
N PRO A 314 5.08 -9.24 6.36
CA PRO A 314 5.88 -8.02 6.43
C PRO A 314 7.39 -8.29 6.52
N ARG A 315 7.81 -9.24 7.37
CA ARG A 315 9.24 -9.57 7.55
C ARG A 315 9.86 -10.17 6.28
N LYS A 316 9.14 -11.08 5.62
CA LYS A 316 9.62 -11.70 4.37
C LYS A 316 9.66 -10.68 3.24
N SER A 317 8.65 -9.81 3.15
CA SER A 317 8.60 -8.71 2.18
C SER A 317 9.78 -7.75 2.36
N ALA A 318 10.04 -7.30 3.60
CA ALA A 318 11.18 -6.43 3.90
C ALA A 318 12.51 -7.09 3.54
N LYS A 319 12.67 -8.37 3.90
CA LYS A 319 13.87 -9.16 3.57
C LYS A 319 14.10 -9.23 2.05
N LEU A 320 13.07 -9.62 1.27
CA LEU A 320 13.19 -9.73 -0.19
C LEU A 320 13.53 -8.39 -0.85
N LEU A 321 12.93 -7.28 -0.40
CA LEU A 321 13.24 -5.95 -0.91
C LEU A 321 14.71 -5.57 -0.68
N LEU A 322 15.23 -5.82 0.52
CA LEU A 322 16.62 -5.51 0.86
C LEU A 322 17.62 -6.40 0.11
N GLU A 323 17.38 -7.73 0.09
CA GLU A 323 18.25 -8.68 -0.62
C GLU A 323 18.32 -8.34 -2.11
N PHE A 324 17.18 -8.02 -2.72
CA PHE A 324 17.11 -7.65 -4.13
C PHE A 324 17.84 -6.34 -4.41
N ASN A 325 17.58 -5.27 -3.65
CA ASN A 325 18.27 -3.99 -3.81
C ASN A 325 19.79 -4.13 -3.64
N ASN A 326 20.24 -4.89 -2.63
CA ASN A 326 21.67 -5.09 -2.34
C ASN A 326 22.38 -5.87 -3.45
N SER A 327 21.69 -6.80 -4.11
CA SER A 327 22.28 -7.61 -5.19
C SER A 327 22.74 -6.79 -6.40
N PHE A 328 22.19 -5.58 -6.59
CA PHE A 328 22.58 -4.63 -7.62
C PHE A 328 23.45 -3.48 -7.11
N CYS A 329 23.59 -3.32 -5.80
CA CYS A 329 24.52 -2.37 -5.18
C CYS A 329 25.92 -2.96 -4.98
N ASN A 330 26.01 -4.25 -4.61
CA ASN A 330 27.26 -4.93 -4.27
C ASN A 330 27.38 -6.28 -5.03
N PRO A 331 27.88 -6.28 -6.28
CA PRO A 331 27.97 -7.48 -7.12
C PRO A 331 28.89 -8.59 -6.55
N SER A 332 29.72 -8.29 -5.54
CA SER A 332 30.63 -9.24 -4.91
C SER A 332 29.96 -10.18 -3.89
N GLU A 333 28.79 -9.82 -3.34
CA GLU A 333 28.09 -10.65 -2.34
C GLU A 333 27.05 -11.58 -2.97
N SER A 334 26.50 -11.23 -4.14
CA SER A 334 25.50 -12.04 -4.85
C SER A 334 26.02 -13.41 -5.29
N LYS A 335 27.34 -13.56 -5.49
CA LYS A 335 27.98 -14.86 -5.78
C LYS A 335 27.98 -15.86 -4.61
N LYS A 336 27.63 -15.45 -3.39
CA LYS A 336 27.54 -16.35 -2.22
C LYS A 336 26.14 -16.90 -1.96
N MET A 337 25.12 -16.43 -2.69
CA MET A 337 23.72 -16.81 -2.49
C MET A 337 23.10 -17.57 -3.67
N ALA A 338 23.89 -17.87 -4.71
CA ALA A 338 23.50 -18.66 -5.87
C ALA A 338 23.84 -20.15 -5.68
#